data_AF-A0A8J3CFN1-F1
#
_entry.id   AF-A0A8J3CFN1-F1
#
_cell.length_a   1.000
_cell.length_b   1.000
_cell.length_c   1.000
_cell.angle_alpha   90.00
_cell.angle_beta   90.00
_cell.angle_gamma   90.00
#
_symmetry.space_group_name_H-M   'P 1'
#
loop_
_entity.id
_entity.type
_entity.pdbx_description
1 polymer ?
#
loop_
_entity_poly.entity_id
_entity_poly.type
_entity_poly.pdbx_seq_one_letter_code
_entity_poly.pdbx_strand_id
1 'polypeptide(L)'
;MGVGRTVPCTCGELSAILFENGTTFSPAWLSSVAGTVVPLTSPACINRKLADAFCAGAAAVGASTALAGRLGQDHVDEELVTVSLVDAAELADATWQDTEFVVALPDLSGALVVTTKGYSLLGGSQAFVERAVADGVDAARDLFRRQAKKGGAALRRIAAQYPRTHRSWKTAQEVDPGSAVADQLALMTALVAGEISPASFVRNWLDSRSRELATGERTHGLLYDALNRIFYFLEDYTADPSLREPGDPTDDDLLRAVREVLTLLDL
;
A
#
# COMPACT_ATOMS: atom_id res chain seq x y z
N MET A 1 22.56 19.11 -4.20
CA MET A 1 23.53 18.61 -5.21
C MET A 1 23.21 17.14 -5.46
N GLY A 2 22.42 16.87 -6.50
CA GLY A 2 22.07 15.48 -6.86
C GLY A 2 23.25 14.85 -7.57
N VAL A 3 23.80 13.78 -7.01
CA VAL A 3 24.70 12.88 -7.72
C VAL A 3 23.88 12.33 -8.89
N GLY A 4 24.24 12.68 -10.12
CA GLY A 4 23.58 12.16 -11.31
C GLY A 4 23.70 10.63 -11.30
N ARG A 5 22.60 9.93 -11.02
CA ARG A 5 22.56 8.48 -11.16
C ARG A 5 22.73 8.16 -12.63
N THR A 6 23.75 7.38 -12.95
CA THR A 6 23.93 6.82 -14.29
C THR A 6 22.75 5.92 -14.59
N VAL A 7 22.06 6.18 -15.70
CA VAL A 7 20.98 5.31 -16.19
C VAL A 7 21.65 4.01 -16.67
N PRO A 8 21.20 2.83 -16.18
CA PRO A 8 21.76 1.56 -16.64
C PRO A 8 21.48 1.39 -18.14
N CYS A 9 22.43 0.83 -18.87
CA CYS A 9 22.35 0.60 -20.30
C CYS A 9 22.13 -0.89 -20.64
N THR A 10 22.57 -1.80 -19.76
CA THR A 10 22.44 -3.24 -19.94
C THR A 10 21.60 -3.91 -18.85
N CYS A 11 21.11 -5.12 -19.15
CA CYS A 11 20.42 -5.96 -18.18
C CYS A 11 21.31 -6.30 -16.97
N GLY A 12 22.61 -6.52 -17.19
CA GLY A 12 23.60 -6.76 -16.14
C GLY A 12 23.74 -5.60 -15.17
N GLU A 13 23.86 -4.36 -15.69
CA GLU A 13 23.96 -3.15 -14.87
C GLU A 13 22.68 -2.91 -14.06
N LEU A 14 21.52 -3.02 -14.70
CA LEU A 14 20.23 -2.87 -14.01
C LEU A 14 20.07 -3.92 -12.90
N SER A 15 20.43 -5.16 -13.20
CA SER A 15 20.36 -6.27 -12.24
C SER A 15 21.29 -6.05 -11.04
N ALA A 16 22.53 -5.61 -11.27
CA ALA A 16 23.49 -5.33 -10.21
C ALA A 16 23.06 -4.19 -9.27
N ILE A 17 22.27 -3.24 -9.77
CA ILE A 17 21.70 -2.17 -8.95
C ILE A 17 20.51 -2.67 -8.13
N LEU A 18 19.58 -3.40 -8.76
CA LEU A 18 18.30 -3.75 -8.16
C LEU A 18 18.35 -4.99 -7.27
N PHE A 19 19.26 -5.93 -7.52
CA PHE A 19 19.24 -7.25 -6.87
C PHE A 19 20.57 -7.57 -6.20
N GLU A 20 20.49 -8.28 -5.07
CA GLU A 20 21.68 -8.82 -4.39
C GLU A 20 21.87 -10.31 -4.69
N ASN A 21 20.76 -11.05 -4.87
CA ASN A 21 20.78 -12.48 -5.19
C ASN A 21 19.54 -12.88 -6.02
N GLY A 22 19.76 -13.13 -7.32
CA GLY A 22 18.71 -13.55 -8.23
C GLY A 22 17.61 -12.48 -8.37
N THR A 23 16.37 -12.83 -8.01
CA THR A 23 15.18 -11.96 -8.17
C THR A 23 14.77 -11.22 -6.89
N THR A 24 15.59 -11.25 -5.83
CA THR A 24 15.30 -10.54 -4.58
C THR A 24 15.91 -9.15 -4.61
N PHE A 25 15.07 -8.12 -4.40
CA PHE A 25 15.51 -6.74 -4.37
C PHE A 25 16.57 -6.49 -3.28
N SER A 26 17.61 -5.75 -3.65
CA SER A 26 18.74 -5.40 -2.79
C SER A 26 18.29 -4.47 -1.66
N PRO A 27 18.69 -4.74 -0.40
CA PRO A 27 18.47 -3.81 0.71
C PRO A 27 19.09 -2.44 0.48
N ALA A 28 20.20 -2.36 -0.26
CA ALA A 28 20.85 -1.09 -0.57
C ALA A 28 19.99 -0.22 -1.51
N TRP A 29 19.41 -0.83 -2.55
CA TRP A 29 18.48 -0.13 -3.43
C TRP A 29 17.22 0.30 -2.67
N LEU A 30 16.60 -0.60 -1.91
CA LEU A 30 15.40 -0.28 -1.12
C LEU A 30 15.66 0.87 -0.14
N SER A 31 16.79 0.85 0.58
CA SER A 31 17.17 1.95 1.48
C SER A 31 17.33 3.28 0.74
N SER A 32 17.88 3.25 -0.47
CA SER A 32 18.11 4.47 -1.27
C SER A 32 16.83 5.16 -1.75
N VAL A 33 15.71 4.44 -1.80
CA VAL A 33 14.40 4.97 -2.21
C VAL A 33 13.39 4.99 -1.07
N ALA A 34 13.84 4.75 0.18
CA ALA A 34 12.97 4.51 1.34
C ALA A 34 11.84 3.53 1.01
N GLY A 35 12.20 2.46 0.31
CA GLY A 35 11.27 1.63 -0.43
C GLY A 35 10.71 0.46 0.35
N THR A 36 9.61 -0.08 -0.18
CA THR A 36 8.97 -1.30 0.32
C THR A 36 8.80 -2.29 -0.84
N VAL A 37 8.55 -3.55 -0.50
CA VAL A 37 8.31 -4.62 -1.46
C VAL A 37 6.95 -5.27 -1.22
N VAL A 38 6.23 -5.53 -2.30
CA VAL A 38 4.92 -6.16 -2.32
C VAL A 38 4.95 -7.37 -3.26
N PRO A 39 4.76 -8.59 -2.75
CA PRO A 39 4.60 -9.76 -3.60
C PRO A 39 3.21 -9.77 -4.22
N LEU A 40 3.15 -10.09 -5.51
CA LEU A 40 1.93 -10.19 -6.30
C LEU A 40 1.87 -11.57 -6.96
N THR A 41 0.69 -12.17 -7.03
CA THR A 41 0.53 -13.38 -7.84
C THR A 41 0.48 -13.00 -9.30
N SER A 42 1.30 -13.62 -10.12
CA SER A 42 1.33 -13.38 -11.54
C SER A 42 1.56 -14.70 -12.29
N PRO A 43 0.94 -14.91 -13.46
CA PRO A 43 1.55 -15.80 -14.45
C PRO A 43 2.98 -15.31 -14.77
N ALA A 44 3.80 -16.12 -15.41
CA ALA A 44 5.18 -15.78 -15.79
C ALA A 44 5.29 -14.68 -16.87
N CYS A 45 4.32 -13.76 -16.92
CA CYS A 45 4.20 -12.64 -17.83
C CYS A 45 3.48 -11.47 -17.13
N ILE A 46 3.59 -10.26 -17.68
CA ILE A 46 2.77 -9.12 -17.24
C ILE A 46 1.36 -9.28 -17.82
N ASN A 47 0.39 -9.54 -16.95
CA ASN A 47 -1.02 -9.43 -17.32
C ASN A 47 -1.50 -7.98 -17.17
N ARG A 48 -2.69 -7.68 -17.73
CA ARG A 48 -3.29 -6.34 -17.68
C ARG A 48 -3.34 -5.75 -16.26
N LYS A 49 -3.74 -6.54 -15.26
CA LYS A 49 -3.82 -6.07 -13.86
C LYS A 49 -2.45 -5.61 -13.33
N LEU A 50 -1.39 -6.36 -13.66
CA LEU A 50 -0.03 -6.03 -13.24
C LEU A 50 0.51 -4.82 -14.00
N ALA A 51 0.21 -4.72 -15.30
CA ALA A 51 0.56 -3.55 -16.10
C ALA A 51 -0.14 -2.28 -15.60
N ASP A 52 -1.46 -2.33 -15.34
CA ASP A 52 -2.24 -1.23 -14.80
C ASP A 52 -1.67 -0.76 -13.45
N ALA A 53 -1.33 -1.71 -12.56
CA ALA A 53 -0.70 -1.41 -11.27
C ALA A 53 0.65 -0.70 -11.45
N PHE A 54 1.52 -1.22 -12.32
CA PHE A 54 2.83 -0.60 -12.55
C PHE A 54 2.71 0.80 -13.16
N CYS A 55 1.83 0.98 -14.15
CA CYS A 55 1.59 2.28 -14.78
C CYS A 55 0.99 3.30 -13.80
N ALA A 56 0.09 2.88 -12.91
CA ALA A 56 -0.46 3.74 -11.85
C ALA A 56 0.64 4.22 -10.88
N GLY A 57 1.56 3.33 -10.49
CA GLY A 57 2.73 3.69 -9.70
C GLY A 57 3.66 4.66 -10.44
N ALA A 58 3.94 4.39 -11.71
CA ALA A 58 4.80 5.23 -12.54
C ALA A 58 4.26 6.65 -12.71
N ALA A 59 2.95 6.77 -12.98
CA ALA A 59 2.28 8.07 -13.09
C ALA A 59 2.39 8.89 -11.79
N ALA A 60 2.35 8.23 -10.63
CA ALA A 60 2.46 8.88 -9.33
C ALA A 60 3.81 9.58 -9.08
N VAL A 61 4.87 9.07 -9.71
CA VAL A 61 6.23 9.61 -9.63
C VAL A 61 6.64 10.37 -10.90
N GLY A 62 5.68 10.62 -11.80
CA GLY A 62 5.91 11.41 -13.02
C GLY A 62 6.68 10.68 -14.12
N ALA A 63 6.75 9.35 -14.09
CA ALA A 63 7.41 8.55 -15.11
C ALA A 63 6.43 8.12 -16.21
N SER A 64 6.81 8.32 -17.48
CA SER A 64 6.04 7.91 -18.66
C SER A 64 6.71 6.78 -19.46
N THR A 65 7.89 6.33 -19.04
CA THR A 65 8.66 5.28 -19.68
C THR A 65 9.28 4.37 -18.63
N ALA A 66 9.56 3.12 -19.00
CA ALA A 66 10.33 2.17 -18.21
C ALA A 66 11.45 1.54 -19.03
N LEU A 67 12.40 0.94 -18.32
CA LEU A 67 13.45 0.08 -18.85
C LEU A 67 13.10 -1.37 -18.53
N ALA A 68 13.03 -2.22 -19.54
CA ALA A 68 12.78 -3.65 -19.41
C ALA A 68 14.02 -4.46 -19.79
N GLY A 69 14.36 -5.47 -19.00
CA GLY A 69 15.52 -6.33 -19.24
C GLY A 69 15.30 -7.75 -18.73
N ARG A 70 15.82 -8.73 -19.46
CA ARG A 70 15.80 -10.14 -19.03
C ARG A 70 16.80 -10.37 -17.90
N LEU A 71 16.47 -11.31 -17.01
CA LEU A 71 17.33 -11.70 -15.90
C LEU A 71 17.97 -13.06 -16.19
N GLY A 72 19.26 -13.18 -15.87
CA GLY A 72 20.03 -14.41 -16.08
C GLY A 72 21.44 -14.11 -16.55
N GLN A 73 22.36 -15.08 -16.38
CA GLN A 73 23.76 -14.93 -16.81
C GLN A 73 23.88 -14.77 -18.33
N ASP A 74 22.97 -15.42 -19.08
CA ASP A 74 22.97 -15.38 -20.56
C ASP A 74 22.51 -14.03 -21.14
N HIS A 75 21.95 -13.14 -20.29
CA HIS A 75 21.35 -11.87 -20.72
C HIS A 75 22.12 -10.64 -20.23
N VAL A 76 23.26 -10.80 -19.54
CA VAL A 76 23.98 -9.70 -18.85
C VAL A 76 24.35 -8.55 -19.81
N ASP A 77 24.76 -8.88 -21.02
CA ASP A 77 25.20 -7.90 -22.03
C ASP A 77 24.06 -7.41 -22.94
N GLU A 78 22.82 -7.90 -22.75
CA GLU A 78 21.67 -7.45 -23.53
C GLU A 78 21.31 -6.00 -23.18
N GLU A 79 21.04 -5.19 -24.20
CA GLU A 79 20.55 -3.81 -24.04
C GLU A 79 19.15 -3.80 -23.43
N LEU A 80 18.87 -2.77 -22.63
CA LEU A 80 17.55 -2.56 -22.06
C LEU A 80 16.57 -2.08 -23.14
N VAL A 81 15.36 -2.64 -23.12
CA VAL A 81 14.25 -2.18 -23.96
C VAL A 81 13.56 -1.02 -23.26
N THR A 82 13.45 0.13 -23.94
CA THR A 82 12.62 1.23 -23.44
C THR A 82 11.16 0.98 -23.80
N VAL A 83 10.30 1.03 -22.79
CA VAL A 83 8.87 0.73 -22.93
C VAL A 83 8.06 1.97 -22.54
N SER A 84 7.06 2.30 -23.34
CA SER A 84 6.09 3.36 -23.03
C SER A 84 5.12 2.89 -21.94
N LEU A 85 4.80 3.79 -21.00
CA LEU A 85 3.84 3.54 -19.92
C LEU A 85 2.52 4.31 -20.13
N VAL A 86 2.30 4.83 -21.34
CA VAL A 86 1.07 5.55 -21.68
C VAL A 86 -0.11 4.58 -21.82
N ASP A 87 0.16 3.37 -22.31
CA ASP A 87 -0.80 2.27 -22.41
C ASP A 87 -0.26 1.02 -21.73
N ALA A 88 -1.04 0.48 -20.78
CA ALA A 88 -0.72 -0.76 -20.07
C ALA A 88 -0.60 -1.97 -21.01
N ALA A 89 -1.29 -1.95 -22.17
CA ALA A 89 -1.17 -2.99 -23.18
C ALA A 89 0.22 -3.02 -23.83
N GLU A 90 0.82 -1.85 -24.10
CA GLU A 90 2.17 -1.74 -24.66
C GLU A 90 3.21 -2.36 -23.71
N LEU A 91 3.04 -2.19 -22.40
CA LEU A 91 3.90 -2.82 -21.40
C LEU A 91 3.80 -4.34 -21.43
N ALA A 92 2.60 -4.90 -21.53
CA ALA A 92 2.42 -6.34 -21.60
C ALA A 92 3.04 -6.93 -22.89
N ASP A 93 2.83 -6.27 -24.02
CA ASP A 93 3.31 -6.72 -25.34
C ASP A 93 4.83 -6.60 -25.51
N ALA A 94 5.45 -5.62 -24.84
CA ALA A 94 6.89 -5.39 -24.90
C ALA A 94 7.72 -6.33 -24.00
N THR A 95 7.07 -7.25 -23.26
CA THR A 95 7.73 -8.12 -22.28
C THR A 95 7.65 -9.61 -22.62
N TRP A 96 8.42 -10.41 -21.90
CA TRP A 96 8.62 -11.83 -22.18
C TRP A 96 7.66 -12.72 -21.38
N GLN A 97 7.51 -13.99 -21.81
CA GLN A 97 6.57 -14.94 -21.19
C GLN A 97 7.25 -16.20 -20.65
N ASP A 98 8.50 -16.45 -21.05
CA ASP A 98 9.24 -17.70 -20.86
C ASP A 98 10.51 -17.52 -20.02
N THR A 99 10.80 -16.31 -19.56
CA THR A 99 12.00 -15.98 -18.77
C THR A 99 11.68 -15.06 -17.60
N GLU A 100 12.57 -15.00 -16.62
CA GLU A 100 12.50 -14.01 -15.54
C GLU A 100 12.98 -12.65 -16.11
N PHE A 101 12.29 -11.57 -15.77
CA PHE A 101 12.65 -10.23 -16.27
C PHE A 101 12.27 -9.16 -15.26
N VAL A 102 12.84 -7.97 -15.44
CA VAL A 102 12.57 -6.78 -14.65
C VAL A 102 12.11 -5.63 -15.53
N VAL A 103 11.17 -4.85 -15.03
CA VAL A 103 10.76 -3.55 -15.56
C VAL A 103 11.02 -2.52 -14.47
N ALA A 104 11.82 -1.51 -14.76
CA ALA A 104 12.21 -0.48 -13.79
C ALA A 104 12.00 0.92 -14.35
N LEU A 105 11.66 1.87 -13.49
CA LEU A 105 11.63 3.28 -13.87
C LEU A 105 13.05 3.81 -14.08
N PRO A 106 13.28 4.75 -15.02
CA PRO A 106 14.63 5.25 -15.32
C PRO A 106 15.35 5.88 -14.12
N ASP A 107 14.60 6.49 -13.20
CA ASP A 107 15.12 7.08 -11.96
C ASP A 107 15.30 6.07 -10.81
N LEU A 108 14.93 4.81 -11.07
CA LEU A 108 14.94 3.68 -10.15
C LEU A 108 14.04 3.86 -8.92
N SER A 109 13.05 4.75 -8.99
CA SER A 109 12.07 4.97 -7.91
C SER A 109 11.05 3.84 -7.78
N GLY A 110 10.95 2.95 -8.78
CA GLY A 110 10.08 1.79 -8.79
C GLY A 110 10.57 0.71 -9.76
N ALA A 111 10.33 -0.55 -9.40
CA ALA A 111 10.66 -1.71 -10.21
C ALA A 111 9.66 -2.86 -9.98
N LEU A 112 9.47 -3.66 -11.02
CA LEU A 112 8.67 -4.86 -11.04
C LEU A 112 9.52 -6.00 -11.60
N VAL A 113 9.75 -7.04 -10.79
CA VAL A 113 10.34 -8.30 -11.28
C VAL A 113 9.25 -9.33 -11.47
N VAL A 114 9.24 -9.97 -12.64
CA VAL A 114 8.32 -11.05 -13.00
C VAL A 114 9.11 -12.35 -13.03
N THR A 115 8.59 -13.37 -12.34
CA THR A 115 9.29 -14.66 -12.21
C THR A 115 8.52 -15.78 -12.88
N THR A 116 9.26 -16.79 -13.36
CA THR A 116 8.69 -18.05 -13.86
C THR A 116 8.11 -18.94 -12.75
N LYS A 117 8.25 -18.53 -11.48
CA LYS A 117 7.81 -19.25 -10.28
C LYS A 117 6.38 -18.90 -9.85
N GLY A 118 5.64 -18.19 -10.69
CA GLY A 118 4.23 -17.85 -10.46
C GLY A 118 4.01 -16.68 -9.50
N TYR A 119 5.01 -15.81 -9.34
CA TYR A 119 4.89 -14.56 -8.59
C TYR A 119 5.69 -13.44 -9.26
N SER A 120 5.33 -12.22 -8.89
CA SER A 120 6.08 -11.01 -9.19
C SER A 120 6.37 -10.26 -7.90
N LEU A 121 7.43 -9.47 -7.86
CA LEU A 121 7.69 -8.54 -6.75
C LEU A 121 7.65 -7.13 -7.31
N LEU A 122 6.81 -6.29 -6.71
CA LEU A 122 6.78 -4.86 -6.95
C LEU A 122 7.54 -4.19 -5.81
N GLY A 123 8.58 -3.43 -6.14
CA GLY A 123 9.38 -2.67 -5.17
C GLY A 123 9.51 -1.22 -5.59
N GLY A 124 9.68 -0.32 -4.64
CA GLY A 124 9.91 1.08 -4.95
C GLY A 124 9.65 2.00 -3.78
N SER A 125 9.78 3.30 -4.04
CA SER A 125 9.44 4.38 -3.12
C SER A 125 7.98 4.29 -2.64
N GLN A 126 7.70 4.92 -1.50
CA GLN A 126 6.36 4.96 -0.92
C GLN A 126 5.31 5.48 -1.92
N ALA A 127 5.55 6.63 -2.57
CA ALA A 127 4.62 7.22 -3.54
C ALA A 127 4.31 6.31 -4.73
N PHE A 128 5.33 5.58 -5.22
CA PHE A 128 5.16 4.60 -6.30
C PHE A 128 4.31 3.40 -5.85
N VAL A 129 4.65 2.78 -4.71
CA VAL A 129 3.98 1.55 -4.26
C VAL A 129 2.55 1.80 -3.81
N GLU A 130 2.29 2.90 -3.10
CA GLU A 130 0.94 3.26 -2.64
C GLU A 130 -0.05 3.42 -3.81
N ARG A 131 0.42 3.98 -4.93
CA ARG A 131 -0.43 4.14 -6.12
C ARG A 131 -0.53 2.88 -6.96
N ALA A 132 0.53 2.08 -7.01
CA ALA A 132 0.51 0.81 -7.71
C ALA A 132 -0.37 -0.25 -7.02
N VAL A 133 -0.55 -0.15 -5.69
CA VAL A 133 -1.32 -1.10 -4.89
C VAL A 133 -2.52 -0.38 -4.28
N ALA A 134 -3.61 -0.29 -5.04
CA ALA A 134 -4.79 0.49 -4.68
C ALA A 134 -5.39 0.18 -3.29
N ASP A 135 -5.38 -1.09 -2.88
CA ASP A 135 -5.91 -1.52 -1.56
C ASP A 135 -4.87 -1.41 -0.42
N GLY A 136 -3.66 -0.94 -0.72
CA GLY A 136 -2.53 -0.83 0.21
C GLY A 136 -1.61 -2.06 0.28
N VAL A 137 -0.37 -1.83 0.73
CA VAL A 137 0.71 -2.83 0.82
C VAL A 137 0.28 -4.08 1.59
N ASP A 138 -0.32 -3.90 2.76
CA ASP A 138 -0.72 -5.00 3.63
C ASP A 138 -1.88 -5.81 3.07
N ALA A 139 -2.81 -5.16 2.36
CA ALA A 139 -3.89 -5.85 1.66
C ALA A 139 -3.35 -6.78 0.58
N ALA A 140 -2.41 -6.29 -0.22
CA ALA A 140 -1.77 -7.08 -1.26
C ALA A 140 -0.94 -8.23 -0.69
N ARG A 141 -0.15 -7.99 0.38
CA ARG A 141 0.56 -9.06 1.09
C ARG A 141 -0.39 -10.11 1.66
N ASP A 142 -1.53 -9.70 2.19
CA ASP A 142 -2.56 -10.62 2.68
C ASP A 142 -3.21 -11.45 1.57
N LEU A 143 -3.54 -10.80 0.45
CA LEU A 143 -4.08 -11.47 -0.73
C LEU A 143 -3.08 -12.51 -1.26
N PHE A 144 -1.82 -12.10 -1.43
CA PHE A 144 -0.73 -12.98 -1.85
C PHE A 144 -0.59 -14.16 -0.89
N ARG A 145 -0.58 -13.93 0.43
CA ARG A 145 -0.51 -14.99 1.45
C ARG A 145 -1.67 -15.99 1.33
N ARG A 146 -2.90 -15.52 1.08
CA ARG A 146 -4.07 -16.40 0.89
C ARG A 146 -3.92 -17.26 -0.37
N GLN A 147 -3.38 -16.70 -1.45
CA GLN A 147 -3.13 -17.44 -2.68
C GLN A 147 -1.95 -18.40 -2.54
N ALA A 148 -0.86 -18.00 -1.88
CA ALA A 148 0.31 -18.81 -1.60
C ALA A 148 -0.02 -20.08 -0.80
N LYS A 149 -1.02 -20.04 0.09
CA LYS A 149 -1.54 -21.23 0.78
C LYS A 149 -2.07 -22.29 -0.18
N LYS A 150 -2.71 -21.87 -1.27
CA LYS A 150 -3.24 -22.76 -2.32
C LYS A 150 -2.16 -23.17 -3.34
N GLY A 151 -1.00 -22.54 -3.31
CA GLY A 151 0.11 -22.79 -4.23
C GLY A 151 1.22 -23.68 -3.68
N GLY A 152 2.37 -23.67 -4.37
CA GLY A 152 3.55 -24.45 -4.03
C GLY A 152 4.40 -23.88 -2.88
N ALA A 153 5.39 -24.65 -2.43
CA ALA A 153 6.30 -24.27 -1.34
C ALA A 153 7.07 -22.95 -1.62
N ALA A 154 7.37 -22.67 -2.89
CA ALA A 154 8.02 -21.42 -3.29
C ALA A 154 7.19 -20.19 -2.93
N LEU A 155 5.90 -20.18 -3.27
CA LEU A 155 5.00 -19.06 -2.96
C LEU A 155 4.83 -18.87 -1.45
N ARG A 156 4.76 -19.97 -0.68
CA ARG A 156 4.69 -19.89 0.79
C ARG A 156 5.94 -19.26 1.40
N ARG A 157 7.12 -19.57 0.85
CA ARG A 157 8.39 -18.96 1.29
C ARG A 157 8.39 -17.44 1.03
N ILE A 158 7.97 -17.02 -0.17
CA ILE A 158 7.87 -15.59 -0.51
C ILE A 158 6.86 -14.88 0.40
N ALA A 159 5.71 -15.49 0.67
CA ALA A 159 4.72 -14.91 1.58
C ALA A 159 5.24 -14.76 3.02
N ALA A 160 6.12 -15.66 3.47
CA ALA A 160 6.77 -15.57 4.77
C ALA A 160 7.86 -14.48 4.83
N GLN A 161 8.51 -14.19 3.69
CA GLN A 161 9.53 -13.15 3.58
C GLN A 161 8.93 -11.73 3.62
N TYR A 162 7.71 -11.58 3.12
CA TYR A 162 7.00 -10.29 3.09
C TYR A 162 5.71 -10.38 3.93
N PRO A 163 5.82 -10.52 5.26
CA PRO A 163 4.65 -10.49 6.13
C PRO A 163 4.02 -9.09 6.10
N ARG A 164 2.77 -9.01 6.55
CA ARG A 164 2.14 -7.72 6.84
C ARG A 164 3.01 -6.89 7.78
N THR A 165 3.06 -5.59 7.53
CA THR A 165 3.73 -4.63 8.41
C THR A 165 2.83 -4.24 9.58
N HIS A 166 1.54 -4.03 9.33
CA HIS A 166 0.59 -3.55 10.34
C HIS A 166 -0.22 -4.71 10.91
N ARG A 167 -0.16 -4.82 12.24
CA ARG A 167 -0.94 -5.78 13.01
C ARG A 167 -2.42 -5.42 12.88
N SER A 168 -3.26 -6.44 12.70
CA SER A 168 -4.70 -6.19 12.72
C SER A 168 -5.21 -6.33 14.15
N TRP A 169 -5.93 -5.30 14.63
CA TRP A 169 -6.48 -5.27 15.97
C TRP A 169 -7.96 -5.64 15.96
N LYS A 170 -8.35 -6.50 16.89
CA LYS A 170 -9.74 -6.93 17.11
C LYS A 170 -10.39 -6.21 18.27
N THR A 171 -9.59 -5.80 19.25
CA THR A 171 -10.07 -5.11 20.46
C THR A 171 -9.27 -3.83 20.69
N ALA A 172 -9.86 -2.88 21.41
CA ALA A 172 -9.21 -1.60 21.70
C ALA A 172 -7.89 -1.77 22.48
N GLN A 173 -7.80 -2.79 23.34
CA GLN A 173 -6.61 -3.05 24.17
C GLN A 173 -5.42 -3.58 23.36
N GLU A 174 -5.65 -4.10 22.15
CA GLU A 174 -4.58 -4.54 21.26
C GLU A 174 -3.97 -3.39 20.47
N VAL A 175 -4.63 -2.22 20.42
CA VAL A 175 -4.23 -1.07 19.60
C VAL A 175 -2.93 -0.49 20.12
N ASP A 176 -1.94 -0.36 19.23
CA ASP A 176 -0.63 0.14 19.59
C ASP A 176 -0.71 1.66 19.92
N PRO A 177 -0.10 2.12 21.03
CA PRO A 177 -0.03 3.53 21.35
C PRO A 177 0.63 4.35 20.22
N GLY A 178 0.03 5.50 19.88
CA GLY A 178 0.51 6.38 18.81
C GLY A 178 0.09 5.98 17.40
N SER A 179 -0.70 4.92 17.25
CA SER A 179 -1.39 4.60 15.99
C SER A 179 -2.54 5.58 15.71
N ALA A 180 -2.95 5.68 14.45
CA ALA A 180 -4.08 6.52 14.07
C ALA A 180 -5.41 6.00 14.66
N VAL A 181 -5.53 4.69 14.86
CA VAL A 181 -6.65 4.09 15.60
C VAL A 181 -6.62 4.45 17.08
N ALA A 182 -5.45 4.48 17.72
CA ALA A 182 -5.33 4.94 19.11
C ALA A 182 -5.79 6.39 19.26
N ASP A 183 -5.41 7.25 18.31
CA ASP A 183 -5.83 8.66 18.29
C ASP A 183 -7.36 8.79 18.14
N GLN A 184 -7.99 7.99 17.27
CA GLN A 184 -9.46 7.95 17.15
C GLN A 184 -10.14 7.59 18.47
N LEU A 185 -9.65 6.54 19.16
CA LEU A 185 -10.20 6.12 20.45
C LEU A 185 -10.00 7.18 21.54
N ALA A 186 -8.81 7.80 21.60
CA ALA A 186 -8.51 8.86 22.56
C ALA A 186 -9.41 10.09 22.35
N LEU A 187 -9.67 10.48 21.09
CA LEU A 187 -10.59 11.56 20.76
C LEU A 187 -12.02 11.25 21.20
N MET A 188 -12.46 10.00 21.07
CA MET A 188 -13.78 9.57 21.53
C MET A 188 -13.90 9.72 23.06
N THR A 189 -12.90 9.26 23.81
CA THR A 189 -12.86 9.40 25.28
C THR A 189 -12.83 10.87 25.70
N ALA A 190 -12.00 11.69 25.05
CA ALA A 190 -11.89 13.13 25.33
C ALA A 190 -13.21 13.88 25.07
N LEU A 191 -13.93 13.53 24.00
CA LEU A 191 -15.25 14.11 23.71
C LEU A 191 -16.25 13.76 24.82
N VAL A 192 -16.31 12.50 25.25
CA VAL A 192 -17.24 12.05 26.29
C VAL A 192 -16.94 12.68 27.65
N ALA A 193 -15.66 12.90 27.94
CA ALA A 193 -15.19 13.61 29.13
C ALA A 193 -15.42 15.13 29.07
N GLY A 194 -15.82 15.68 27.91
CA GLY A 194 -16.03 17.10 27.70
C GLY A 194 -14.73 17.91 27.56
N GLU A 195 -13.61 17.26 27.27
CA GLU A 195 -12.29 17.88 27.13
C GLU A 195 -12.11 18.57 25.78
N ILE A 196 -12.85 18.10 24.76
CA ILE A 196 -12.87 18.69 23.42
C ILE A 196 -14.30 18.98 22.96
N SER A 197 -14.46 20.00 22.12
CA SER A 197 -15.77 20.33 21.54
C SER A 197 -16.17 19.34 20.43
N PRO A 198 -17.48 19.14 20.18
CA PRO A 198 -17.97 18.32 19.07
C PRO A 198 -17.32 18.65 17.72
N ALA A 199 -17.26 19.94 17.35
CA ALA A 199 -16.64 20.37 16.10
C ALA A 199 -15.13 20.05 16.02
N SER A 200 -14.41 20.09 17.15
CA SER A 200 -12.99 19.72 17.18
C SER A 200 -12.79 18.22 17.10
N PHE A 201 -13.67 17.45 17.75
CA PHE A 201 -13.70 15.99 17.63
C PHE A 201 -13.86 15.57 16.17
N VAL A 202 -14.88 16.08 15.45
CA VAL A 202 -15.15 15.66 14.07
C VAL A 202 -13.94 15.85 13.16
N ARG A 203 -13.33 17.04 13.18
CA ARG A 203 -12.14 17.33 12.34
C ARG A 203 -10.99 16.38 12.66
N ASN A 204 -10.60 16.30 13.94
CA ASN A 204 -9.44 15.52 14.35
C ASN A 204 -9.66 14.01 14.19
N TRP A 205 -10.90 13.54 14.35
CA TRP A 205 -11.26 12.13 14.19
C TRP A 205 -11.21 11.72 12.72
N LEU A 206 -11.75 12.55 11.80
CA LEU A 206 -11.65 12.31 10.36
C LEU A 206 -10.21 12.40 9.83
N ASP A 207 -9.39 13.31 10.38
CA ASP A 207 -7.96 13.37 10.08
C ASP A 207 -7.24 12.09 10.52
N SER A 208 -7.57 11.58 11.71
CA SER A 208 -7.02 10.32 12.22
C SER A 208 -7.52 9.11 11.40
N ARG A 209 -8.78 9.11 10.98
CA ARG A 209 -9.33 8.09 10.06
C ARG A 209 -8.61 8.10 8.71
N SER A 210 -8.33 9.29 8.18
CA SER A 210 -7.56 9.44 6.93
C SER A 210 -6.14 8.92 7.09
N ARG A 211 -5.49 9.16 8.24
CA ARG A 211 -4.17 8.58 8.56
C ARG A 211 -4.22 7.05 8.69
N GLU A 212 -5.21 6.48 9.36
CA GLU A 212 -5.41 5.02 9.47
C GLU A 212 -5.43 4.37 8.08
N LEU A 213 -6.21 4.95 7.15
CA LEU A 213 -6.30 4.47 5.78
C LEU A 213 -4.98 4.62 5.02
N ALA A 214 -4.29 5.75 5.20
CA ALA A 214 -3.00 6.01 4.54
C ALA A 214 -1.88 5.10 5.07
N THR A 215 -1.84 4.82 6.37
CA THR A 215 -0.84 3.92 6.99
C THR A 215 -1.20 2.45 6.84
N GLY A 216 -2.41 2.12 6.37
CA GLY A 216 -2.86 0.74 6.21
C GLY A 216 -3.08 0.02 7.53
N GLU A 217 -3.31 0.76 8.62
CA GLU A 217 -3.78 0.21 9.88
C GLU A 217 -5.12 -0.51 9.66
N ARG A 218 -5.32 -1.68 10.29
CA ARG A 218 -6.53 -2.47 10.09
C ARG A 218 -7.16 -2.89 11.39
N THR A 219 -8.39 -2.48 11.57
CA THR A 219 -9.29 -3.01 12.60
C THR A 219 -10.17 -4.12 12.00
N HIS A 220 -10.57 -5.09 12.83
CA HIS A 220 -11.54 -6.12 12.45
C HIS A 220 -12.50 -6.44 13.60
N GLY A 221 -13.64 -7.06 13.27
CA GLY A 221 -14.64 -7.45 14.26
C GLY A 221 -15.22 -6.23 14.98
N LEU A 222 -15.42 -6.36 16.29
CA LEU A 222 -16.12 -5.36 17.09
C LEU A 222 -15.49 -3.97 17.01
N LEU A 223 -14.16 -3.88 17.04
CA LEU A 223 -13.45 -2.60 16.92
C LEU A 223 -13.70 -1.93 15.55
N TYR A 224 -13.70 -2.71 14.47
CA TYR A 224 -13.99 -2.18 13.13
C TYR A 224 -15.44 -1.69 13.03
N ASP A 225 -16.39 -2.47 13.52
CA ASP A 225 -17.80 -2.13 13.47
C ASP A 225 -18.09 -0.86 14.29
N ALA A 226 -17.47 -0.75 15.47
CA ALA A 226 -17.51 0.42 16.34
C ALA A 226 -17.02 1.70 15.66
N LEU A 227 -15.80 1.67 15.09
CA LEU A 227 -15.22 2.85 14.44
C LEU A 227 -15.99 3.25 13.18
N ASN A 228 -16.45 2.28 12.37
CA ASN A 228 -17.28 2.60 11.21
C ASN A 228 -18.64 3.17 11.59
N ARG A 229 -19.23 2.74 12.71
CA ARG A 229 -20.48 3.34 13.20
C ARG A 229 -20.31 4.82 13.48
N ILE A 230 -19.19 5.22 14.08
CA ILE A 230 -18.87 6.65 14.28
C ILE A 230 -18.61 7.34 12.94
N PHE A 231 -17.83 6.73 12.04
CA PHE A 231 -17.60 7.30 10.71
C PHE A 231 -18.90 7.61 9.97
N TYR A 232 -19.82 6.65 9.84
CA TYR A 232 -21.10 6.87 9.18
C TYR A 232 -21.97 7.90 9.89
N PHE A 233 -21.96 7.92 11.23
CA PHE A 233 -22.65 8.98 11.97
C PHE A 233 -22.09 10.36 11.64
N LEU A 234 -20.77 10.47 11.48
CA LEU A 234 -20.10 11.73 11.13
C LEU A 234 -20.37 12.18 9.69
N GLU A 235 -20.70 11.27 8.77
CA GLU A 235 -21.10 11.63 7.40
C GLU A 235 -22.44 12.39 7.38
N ASP A 236 -23.34 12.06 8.31
CA ASP A 236 -24.65 12.71 8.45
C ASP A 236 -24.60 13.94 9.40
N TYR A 237 -23.53 14.13 10.16
CA TYR A 237 -23.43 15.17 11.18
C TYR A 237 -22.86 16.49 10.65
N THR A 238 -23.63 17.58 10.80
CA THR A 238 -23.19 18.94 10.47
C THR A 238 -22.61 19.65 11.70
N ALA A 239 -21.29 19.88 11.69
CA ALA A 239 -20.57 20.49 12.81
C ALA A 239 -20.91 21.98 13.05
N ASP A 240 -21.33 22.71 12.00
CA ASP A 240 -21.80 24.09 12.11
C ASP A 240 -23.32 24.10 12.37
N PRO A 241 -23.78 24.54 13.56
CA PRO A 241 -25.20 24.55 13.88
C PRO A 241 -26.04 25.42 12.94
N SER A 242 -25.44 26.43 12.29
CA SER A 242 -26.15 27.32 11.37
C SER A 242 -26.46 26.67 10.01
N LEU A 243 -25.77 25.57 9.69
CA LEU A 243 -25.93 24.82 8.44
C LEU A 243 -26.77 23.55 8.62
N ARG A 244 -27.24 23.25 9.84
CA ARG A 244 -28.03 22.05 10.11
C ARG A 244 -29.42 22.12 9.50
N GLU A 245 -29.82 21.03 8.86
CA GLU A 245 -31.17 20.83 8.37
C GLU A 245 -32.04 20.14 9.44
N PRO A 246 -33.38 20.31 9.40
CA PRO A 246 -34.29 19.58 10.27
C PRO A 246 -34.15 18.05 10.07
N GLY A 247 -33.69 17.35 11.11
CA GLY A 247 -33.44 15.91 11.06
C GLY A 247 -31.95 15.54 11.16
N ASP A 248 -31.05 16.50 10.99
CA ASP A 248 -29.62 16.28 11.18
C ASP A 248 -29.30 15.86 12.62
N PRO A 249 -28.32 14.97 12.83
CA PRO A 249 -27.85 14.63 14.16
C PRO A 249 -27.31 15.85 14.91
N THR A 250 -27.66 15.94 16.19
CA THR A 250 -27.20 17.01 17.08
C THR A 250 -25.90 16.66 17.82
N ASP A 251 -25.31 17.63 18.52
CA ASP A 251 -24.14 17.41 19.38
C ASP A 251 -24.43 16.39 20.50
N ASP A 252 -25.66 16.42 21.03
CA ASP A 252 -26.11 15.45 22.05
C ASP A 252 -26.25 14.05 21.46
N ASP A 253 -26.68 13.94 20.19
CA ASP A 253 -26.75 12.67 19.48
C ASP A 253 -25.35 12.11 19.21
N LEU A 254 -24.40 12.97 18.83
CA LEU A 254 -23.00 12.60 18.66
C LEU A 254 -22.41 12.08 19.98
N LEU A 255 -22.58 12.82 21.07
CA LEU A 255 -22.12 12.41 22.40
C LEU A 255 -22.72 11.07 22.81
N ARG A 256 -24.01 10.85 22.54
CA ARG A 256 -24.69 9.58 22.82
C ARG A 256 -24.11 8.43 21.99
N ALA A 257 -23.96 8.63 20.68
CA ALA A 257 -23.39 7.63 19.78
C ALA A 257 -21.97 7.23 20.20
N VAL A 258 -21.12 8.20 20.55
CA VAL A 258 -19.75 7.95 21.01
C VAL A 258 -19.73 7.20 22.35
N ARG A 259 -20.58 7.57 23.31
CA ARG A 259 -20.72 6.84 24.60
C ARG A 259 -21.14 5.39 24.40
N GLU A 260 -22.11 5.14 23.53
CA GLU A 260 -22.57 3.79 23.22
C GLU A 260 -21.44 2.93 22.63
N VAL A 261 -20.64 3.52 21.73
CA VAL A 261 -19.51 2.81 21.13
C VAL A 261 -18.41 2.53 22.15
N LEU A 262 -18.03 3.49 22.99
CA LEU A 262 -17.03 3.27 24.04
C LEU A 262 -17.48 2.18 25.03
N THR A 263 -18.75 2.21 25.43
CA THR A 263 -19.34 1.17 26.28
C THR A 263 -19.24 -0.22 25.63
N LEU A 264 -19.51 -0.32 24.33
CA LEU A 264 -19.39 -1.57 23.57
C LEU A 264 -17.94 -2.07 23.45
N LEU A 265 -16.96 -1.16 23.53
CA LEU A 265 -15.53 -1.49 23.49
C LEU A 265 -14.93 -1.73 24.87
N ASP A 266 -15.73 -1.66 25.95
CA ASP A 266 -15.28 -1.69 27.34
C ASP A 266 -14.23 -0.60 27.65
N LEU A 267 -14.48 0.62 27.15
CA LEU A 267 -13.66 1.84 27.35
C LEU A 267 -14.38 2.95 28.09
#